data_AF-A0A950PP10-F1
#
_entry.id   AF-A0A950PP10-F1
#
_cell.length_a   1.000
_cell.length_b   1.000
_cell.length_c   1.000
_cell.angle_alpha   90.00
_cell.angle_beta   90.00
_cell.angle_gamma   90.00
#
_symmetry.space_group_name_H-M   'P 1'
#
loop_
_entity.id
_entity.type
_entity.pdbx_description
1 polymer ?
#
loop_
_entity_poly.entity_id
_entity_poly.type
_entity_poly.pdbx_seq_one_letter_code
_entity_poly.pdbx_strand_id
1 'polypeptide(L)'
;MTDQLAATPATPPAEGFGHQQSTVVPSPFAGLSRSVDAAIGKGLVRITEGPVAPYQSAVIRIGFSFTWLAFLLREWVHREELYGPNSPWSWSMAHALIATNHAFTVLLWSDSRVWFEFVYAAAIAVSVMLLVGWRTRTASLLFMIGVLTLQNRSVFEGDGGDNVVHIMAIYLLFTRCGQVWSLDARRARRSPDRDRDRDPVGVGVWVFFAAVLTLVTVLGKLSTGWGLIFWGFLAVHAAWWLVRRYVPERPAARSASVEGGGRRRGELRTVMAMVGNVVHAGAMFVIVIEVCLIYSTAGWYKITGSRWGDGTALYYPLHLTDFTPWPTLSHALGSSAV
;
A
#
# COMPACT_ATOMS: atom_id res chain seq x y z
N MET A 1 -89.91 -9.59 36.80
CA MET A 1 -89.38 -8.67 37.83
C MET A 1 -87.87 -8.90 37.84
N THR A 2 -87.09 -7.81 37.84
CA THR A 2 -85.62 -7.66 37.73
C THR A 2 -84.99 -7.75 36.33
N ASP A 3 -84.95 -6.60 35.66
CA ASP A 3 -83.93 -6.17 34.70
C ASP A 3 -82.53 -6.13 35.35
N GLN A 4 -81.52 -6.69 34.69
CA GLN A 4 -80.10 -6.42 34.95
C GLN A 4 -79.46 -5.86 33.67
N LEU A 5 -79.20 -4.56 33.68
CA LEU A 5 -78.43 -3.83 32.67
C LEU A 5 -76.95 -4.25 32.75
N ALA A 6 -76.42 -4.72 31.64
CA ALA A 6 -75.01 -5.09 31.46
C ALA A 6 -74.12 -3.83 31.43
N ALA A 7 -73.08 -3.82 32.28
CA ALA A 7 -72.05 -2.80 32.30
C ALA A 7 -70.98 -3.07 31.22
N THR A 8 -70.71 -2.08 30.38
CA THR A 8 -69.64 -2.07 29.38
C THR A 8 -68.28 -1.90 30.05
N PRO A 9 -67.25 -2.70 29.75
CA PRO A 9 -65.91 -2.50 30.32
C PRO A 9 -65.19 -1.33 29.62
N ALA A 10 -64.63 -0.43 30.41
CA ALA A 10 -63.85 0.72 29.96
C ALA A 10 -62.50 0.29 29.35
N THR A 11 -62.19 0.84 28.18
CA THR A 11 -60.90 0.73 27.49
C THR A 11 -59.80 1.43 28.30
N PRO A 12 -58.62 0.82 28.54
CA PRO A 12 -57.51 1.51 29.18
C PRO A 12 -56.90 2.56 28.24
N PRO A 13 -56.34 3.67 28.76
CA PRO A 13 -55.70 4.69 27.93
C PRO A 13 -54.44 4.12 27.26
N ALA A 14 -54.27 4.46 25.99
CA ALA A 14 -53.09 4.10 25.21
C ALA A 14 -51.83 4.65 25.88
N GLU A 15 -50.98 3.76 26.40
CA GLU A 15 -49.62 4.10 26.80
C GLU A 15 -48.89 4.68 25.59
N GLY A 16 -48.53 5.97 25.70
CA GLY A 16 -47.75 6.65 24.70
C GLY A 16 -46.44 5.90 24.50
N PHE A 17 -46.24 5.40 23.29
CA PHE A 17 -44.93 4.97 22.81
C PHE A 17 -43.96 6.14 22.99
N GLY A 18 -43.18 6.10 24.06
CA GLY A 18 -42.07 7.01 24.27
C GLY A 18 -41.18 6.91 23.05
N HIS A 19 -41.17 7.96 22.22
CA HIS A 19 -40.15 8.16 21.21
C HIS A 19 -38.80 8.05 21.94
N GLN A 20 -38.09 6.94 21.72
CA GLN A 20 -36.67 6.87 21.99
C GLN A 20 -36.05 8.03 21.23
N GLN A 21 -35.76 9.12 21.94
CA GLN A 21 -34.92 10.19 21.44
C GLN A 21 -33.58 9.53 21.12
N SER A 22 -33.37 9.24 19.84
CA SER A 22 -32.03 8.99 19.34
C SER A 22 -31.23 10.21 19.74
N THR A 23 -30.31 10.04 20.70
CA THR A 23 -29.39 11.10 21.09
C THR A 23 -28.50 11.35 19.87
N VAL A 24 -28.93 12.27 19.01
CA VAL A 24 -28.15 12.72 17.86
C VAL A 24 -26.91 13.37 18.45
N VAL A 25 -25.79 12.64 18.42
CA VAL A 25 -24.50 13.20 18.81
C VAL A 25 -24.25 14.38 17.88
N PRO A 26 -24.11 15.62 18.39
CA PRO A 26 -23.90 16.78 17.54
C PRO A 26 -22.61 16.60 16.73
N SER A 27 -22.64 16.99 15.46
CA SER A 27 -21.43 16.98 14.64
C SER A 27 -20.37 17.86 15.30
N PRO A 28 -19.10 17.41 15.41
CA PRO A 28 -18.01 18.26 15.89
C PRO A 28 -17.77 19.48 14.99
N PHE A 29 -18.38 19.53 13.80
CA PHE A 29 -18.27 20.62 12.83
C PHE A 29 -19.54 21.48 12.73
N ALA A 30 -20.43 21.42 13.73
CA ALA A 30 -21.70 22.17 13.75
C ALA A 30 -21.56 23.71 13.64
N GLY A 31 -20.34 24.25 13.75
CA GLY A 31 -20.02 25.67 13.52
C GLY A 31 -19.78 26.06 12.05
N LEU A 32 -19.72 25.09 11.12
CA LEU A 32 -19.61 25.33 9.67
C LEU A 32 -20.99 25.40 9.02
N SER A 33 -21.07 25.88 7.77
CA SER A 33 -22.34 25.84 7.02
C SER A 33 -22.86 24.40 6.93
N ARG A 34 -24.18 24.20 7.03
CA ARG A 34 -24.79 22.86 7.09
C ARG A 34 -24.39 21.96 5.90
N SER A 35 -24.14 22.55 4.73
CA SER A 35 -23.69 21.84 3.54
C SER A 35 -22.25 21.34 3.66
N VAL A 36 -21.35 22.15 4.25
CA VAL A 36 -19.95 21.79 4.49
C VAL A 36 -19.86 20.73 5.59
N ASP A 37 -20.60 20.89 6.69
CA ASP A 37 -20.67 19.90 7.77
C ASP A 37 -21.18 18.55 7.24
N ALA A 38 -22.28 18.55 6.48
CA ALA A 38 -22.80 17.33 5.86
C ALA A 38 -21.82 16.69 4.86
N ALA A 39 -21.05 17.49 4.12
CA ALA A 39 -20.05 16.98 3.18
C ALA A 39 -18.85 16.35 3.91
N ILE A 40 -18.34 17.01 4.96
CA ILE A 40 -17.25 16.51 5.81
C ILE A 40 -17.69 15.21 6.51
N GLY A 41 -18.90 15.19 7.08
CA GLY A 41 -19.47 14.01 7.72
C GLY A 41 -19.57 12.82 6.76
N LYS A 42 -20.13 13.02 5.55
CA LYS A 42 -20.18 11.98 4.52
C LYS A 42 -18.79 11.50 4.09
N GLY A 43 -17.82 12.41 3.96
CA GLY A 43 -16.45 12.08 3.63
C GLY A 43 -15.78 11.23 4.72
N LEU A 44 -15.93 11.62 5.98
CA LEU A 44 -15.36 10.92 7.13
C LEU A 44 -15.96 9.51 7.28
N VAL A 45 -17.28 9.38 7.13
CA VAL A 45 -17.97 8.08 7.13
C VAL A 45 -17.45 7.21 5.99
N ARG A 46 -17.34 7.75 4.77
CA ARG A 46 -16.82 7.00 3.62
C ARG A 46 -15.38 6.52 3.82
N ILE A 47 -14.51 7.34 4.42
CA ILE A 47 -13.12 6.99 4.71
C ILE A 47 -13.02 5.95 5.83
N THR A 48 -13.90 6.00 6.83
CA THR A 48 -13.81 5.12 8.01
C THR A 48 -14.49 3.77 7.81
N GLU A 49 -15.58 3.70 7.04
CA GLU A 49 -16.34 2.48 6.79
C GLU A 49 -15.65 1.49 5.82
N GLY A 50 -14.89 1.99 4.85
CA GLY A 50 -14.31 1.12 3.82
C GLY A 50 -13.10 1.69 3.10
N PRO A 51 -12.35 0.83 2.38
CA PRO A 51 -11.22 1.26 1.58
C PRO A 51 -11.70 2.11 0.39
N VAL A 52 -11.21 3.34 0.30
CA VAL A 52 -11.52 4.26 -0.80
C VAL A 52 -10.77 3.82 -2.06
N ALA A 53 -11.40 3.91 -3.23
CA ALA A 53 -10.77 3.61 -4.53
C ALA A 53 -10.06 2.23 -4.62
N PRO A 54 -10.74 1.11 -4.26
CA PRO A 54 -10.10 -0.20 -4.19
C PRO A 54 -9.58 -0.68 -5.55
N TYR A 55 -10.27 -0.39 -6.65
CA TYR A 55 -9.85 -0.75 -8.00
C TYR A 55 -8.60 0.00 -8.43
N GLN A 56 -8.53 1.32 -8.17
CA GLN A 56 -7.36 2.14 -8.47
C GLN A 56 -6.13 1.63 -7.71
N SER A 57 -6.30 1.30 -6.42
CA SER A 57 -5.21 0.71 -5.63
C SER A 57 -4.72 -0.64 -6.18
N ALA A 58 -5.61 -1.44 -6.78
CA ALA A 58 -5.24 -2.69 -7.42
C ALA A 58 -4.54 -2.48 -8.77
N VAL A 59 -4.96 -1.48 -9.56
CA VAL A 59 -4.27 -1.08 -10.80
C VAL A 59 -2.86 -0.61 -10.48
N ILE A 60 -2.67 0.25 -9.49
CA ILE A 60 -1.35 0.72 -9.06
C ILE A 60 -0.47 -0.47 -8.65
N ARG A 61 -0.99 -1.37 -7.81
CA ARG A 61 -0.27 -2.58 -7.41
C ARG A 61 0.17 -3.41 -8.61
N ILE A 62 -0.76 -3.74 -9.51
CA ILE A 62 -0.48 -4.58 -10.69
C ILE A 62 0.51 -3.87 -11.61
N GLY A 63 0.30 -2.59 -11.92
CA GLY A 63 1.14 -1.80 -12.82
C GLY A 63 2.58 -1.74 -12.31
N PHE A 64 2.81 -1.28 -11.08
CA PHE A 64 4.17 -1.12 -10.55
C PHE A 64 4.89 -2.44 -10.33
N SER A 65 4.20 -3.47 -9.83
CA SER A 65 4.81 -4.80 -9.68
C SER A 65 5.10 -5.47 -11.03
N PHE A 66 4.25 -5.26 -12.04
CA PHE A 66 4.48 -5.74 -13.40
C PHE A 66 5.63 -5.02 -14.07
N THR A 67 5.66 -3.68 -14.02
CA THR A 67 6.76 -2.88 -14.60
C THR A 67 8.10 -3.28 -14.00
N TRP A 68 8.17 -3.39 -12.67
CA TRP A 68 9.39 -3.82 -11.99
C TRP A 68 9.76 -5.26 -12.32
N LEU A 69 8.79 -6.18 -12.39
CA LEU A 69 9.04 -7.56 -12.81
C LEU A 69 9.56 -7.64 -14.25
N ALA A 70 8.92 -6.92 -15.18
CA ALA A 70 9.29 -6.89 -16.59
C ALA A 70 10.72 -6.36 -16.76
N PHE A 71 11.10 -5.33 -16.01
CA PHE A 71 12.46 -4.85 -15.91
C PHE A 71 13.40 -5.96 -15.39
N LEU A 72 13.17 -6.54 -14.21
CA LEU A 72 14.06 -7.62 -13.72
C LEU A 72 14.18 -8.83 -14.68
N LEU A 73 13.16 -9.12 -15.49
CA LEU A 73 13.22 -10.20 -16.48
C LEU A 73 13.96 -9.80 -17.75
N ARG A 74 13.78 -8.57 -18.24
CA ARG A 74 14.46 -8.04 -19.43
C ARG A 74 15.95 -7.87 -19.14
N GLU A 75 16.29 -7.31 -18.00
CA GLU A 75 17.66 -7.05 -17.57
C GLU A 75 18.36 -8.32 -17.03
N TRP A 76 17.70 -9.49 -17.08
CA TRP A 76 18.25 -10.76 -16.61
C TRP A 76 19.63 -11.06 -17.22
N VAL A 77 19.85 -10.78 -18.51
CA VAL A 77 21.12 -11.06 -19.19
C VAL A 77 22.25 -10.18 -18.67
N HIS A 78 21.97 -8.90 -18.38
CA HIS A 78 22.96 -7.89 -17.97
C HIS A 78 23.01 -7.65 -16.45
N ARG A 79 22.24 -8.41 -15.67
CA ARG A 79 22.07 -8.19 -14.22
C ARG A 79 23.38 -8.10 -13.43
N GLU A 80 24.39 -8.87 -13.81
CA GLU A 80 25.71 -8.87 -13.13
C GLU A 80 26.50 -7.60 -13.40
N GLU A 81 26.40 -7.04 -14.61
CA GLU A 81 27.04 -5.79 -15.00
C GLU A 81 26.35 -4.60 -14.33
N LEU A 82 25.03 -4.64 -14.22
CA LEU A 82 24.22 -3.55 -13.64
C LEU A 82 24.29 -3.50 -12.11
N TYR A 83 24.16 -4.66 -11.44
CA TYR A 83 23.96 -4.73 -9.99
C TYR A 83 24.92 -5.67 -9.25
N GLY A 84 25.69 -6.47 -10.00
CA GLY A 84 26.53 -7.52 -9.44
C GLY A 84 27.81 -7.01 -8.77
N PRO A 85 28.62 -7.94 -8.23
CA PRO A 85 29.91 -7.63 -7.61
C PRO A 85 30.92 -7.05 -8.62
N ASN A 86 30.83 -7.47 -9.89
CA ASN A 86 31.72 -7.06 -10.97
C ASN A 86 31.21 -5.83 -11.75
N SER A 87 30.19 -5.15 -11.25
CA SER A 87 29.67 -3.94 -11.88
C SER A 87 30.74 -2.84 -11.96
N PRO A 88 30.79 -2.03 -13.05
CA PRO A 88 31.67 -0.86 -13.13
C PRO A 88 31.50 0.08 -11.93
N TRP A 89 30.28 0.18 -11.40
CA TRP A 89 30.01 0.79 -10.11
C TRP A 89 30.40 -0.18 -8.99
N SER A 90 31.70 -0.16 -8.66
CA SER A 90 32.32 -1.13 -7.75
C SER A 90 31.69 -1.15 -6.36
N TRP A 91 31.82 -2.30 -5.69
CA TRP A 91 31.25 -2.53 -4.36
C TRP A 91 31.76 -1.52 -3.30
N SER A 92 33.04 -1.14 -3.35
CA SER A 92 33.63 -0.16 -2.44
C SER A 92 33.09 1.25 -2.66
N MET A 93 32.87 1.65 -3.92
CA MET A 93 32.25 2.94 -4.26
C MET A 93 30.80 2.99 -3.79
N ALA A 94 30.05 1.90 -3.97
CA ALA A 94 28.69 1.79 -3.45
C ALA A 94 28.64 1.88 -1.92
N HIS A 95 29.56 1.21 -1.21
CA HIS A 95 29.71 1.36 0.24
C HIS A 95 30.03 2.78 0.66
N ALA A 96 30.95 3.45 -0.03
CA ALA A 96 31.31 4.83 0.27
C ALA A 96 30.12 5.79 0.10
N LEU A 97 29.32 5.61 -0.96
CA LEU A 97 28.10 6.38 -1.17
C LEU A 97 27.05 6.13 -0.07
N ILE A 98 26.86 4.87 0.31
CA ILE A 98 25.88 4.54 1.36
C ILE A 98 26.32 5.01 2.75
N ALA A 99 27.62 5.08 3.00
CA ALA A 99 28.15 5.65 4.23
C ALA A 99 27.79 7.13 4.39
N THR A 100 27.58 7.88 3.29
CA THR A 100 27.23 9.30 3.35
C THR A 100 25.73 9.57 3.40
N ASN A 101 24.89 8.73 2.77
CA ASN A 101 23.45 8.97 2.67
C ASN A 101 22.58 8.01 3.48
N HIS A 102 23.16 6.95 4.07
CA HIS A 102 22.48 5.92 4.85
C HIS A 102 21.35 5.18 4.11
N ALA A 103 21.43 5.11 2.77
CA ALA A 103 20.48 4.37 1.95
C ALA A 103 20.50 2.86 2.28
N PHE A 104 19.34 2.21 2.14
CA PHE A 104 19.22 0.79 2.45
C PHE A 104 19.44 -0.08 1.23
N THR A 105 20.31 -1.07 1.34
CA THR A 105 20.44 -2.14 0.36
C THR A 105 20.94 -3.43 1.00
N VAL A 106 20.29 -4.54 0.65
CA VAL A 106 20.67 -5.89 1.07
C VAL A 106 21.87 -6.41 0.27
N LEU A 107 22.11 -5.90 -0.94
CA LEU A 107 23.20 -6.36 -1.81
C LEU A 107 24.59 -6.05 -1.25
N LEU A 108 24.70 -5.04 -0.39
CA LEU A 108 25.98 -4.65 0.20
C LEU A 108 26.32 -5.41 1.49
N TRP A 109 25.50 -6.40 1.89
CA TRP A 109 25.81 -7.26 3.03
C TRP A 109 26.87 -8.32 2.72
N SER A 110 27.00 -8.74 1.46
CA SER A 110 28.02 -9.65 0.96
C SER A 110 28.31 -9.34 -0.51
N ASP A 111 29.58 -9.41 -0.89
CA ASP A 111 30.11 -9.30 -2.25
C ASP A 111 30.04 -10.63 -3.04
N SER A 112 29.49 -11.70 -2.45
CA SER A 112 29.38 -13.00 -3.10
C SER A 112 28.39 -12.99 -4.27
N ARG A 113 28.77 -13.60 -5.39
CA ARG A 113 27.87 -13.85 -6.52
C ARG A 113 26.64 -14.65 -6.12
N VAL A 114 26.79 -15.63 -5.23
CA VAL A 114 25.65 -16.46 -4.76
C VAL A 114 24.64 -15.61 -4.00
N TRP A 115 25.13 -14.66 -3.19
CA TRP A 115 24.28 -13.72 -2.48
C TRP A 115 23.51 -12.81 -3.45
N PHE A 116 24.21 -12.26 -4.44
CA PHE A 116 23.59 -11.45 -5.49
C PHE A 116 22.47 -12.20 -6.22
N GLU A 117 22.73 -13.40 -6.72
CA GLU A 117 21.73 -14.20 -7.46
C GLU A 117 20.51 -14.53 -6.59
N PHE A 118 20.74 -14.86 -5.31
CA PHE A 118 19.66 -15.11 -4.37
C PHE A 118 18.77 -13.87 -4.18
N VAL A 119 19.38 -12.70 -3.93
CA VAL A 119 18.64 -11.44 -3.73
C VAL A 119 17.89 -11.03 -5.00
N TYR A 120 18.50 -11.19 -6.17
CA TYR A 120 17.88 -10.88 -7.45
C TYR A 120 16.68 -11.80 -7.74
N ALA A 121 16.85 -13.11 -7.58
CA ALA A 121 15.77 -14.08 -7.74
C ALA A 121 14.64 -13.86 -6.70
N ALA A 122 14.98 -13.49 -5.46
CA ALA A 122 14.01 -13.13 -4.44
C ALA A 122 13.21 -11.89 -4.84
N ALA A 123 13.85 -10.86 -5.42
CA ALA A 123 13.16 -9.66 -5.92
C ALA A 123 12.14 -10.00 -7.02
N ILE A 124 12.48 -10.90 -7.95
CA ILE A 124 11.55 -11.42 -8.96
C ILE A 124 10.37 -12.14 -8.30
N ALA A 125 10.65 -13.10 -7.41
CA ALA A 125 9.62 -13.90 -6.74
C ALA A 125 8.64 -13.01 -5.95
N VAL A 126 9.15 -12.01 -5.25
CA VAL A 126 8.37 -11.04 -4.50
C VAL A 126 7.54 -10.14 -5.43
N SER A 127 8.07 -9.76 -6.58
CA SER A 127 7.33 -8.98 -7.58
C SER A 127 6.14 -9.78 -8.13
N VAL A 128 6.32 -11.07 -8.43
CA VAL A 128 5.23 -12.00 -8.81
C VAL A 128 4.20 -12.14 -7.68
N MET A 129 4.67 -12.29 -6.44
CA MET A 129 3.83 -12.40 -5.25
C MET A 129 2.93 -11.16 -5.08
N LEU A 130 3.48 -9.94 -5.27
CA LEU A 130 2.71 -8.70 -5.19
C LEU A 130 1.76 -8.53 -6.39
N LEU A 131 2.21 -8.86 -7.60
CA LEU A 131 1.44 -8.79 -8.85
C LEU A 131 0.13 -9.58 -8.75
N VAL A 132 0.27 -10.86 -8.41
CA VAL A 132 -0.86 -11.80 -8.22
C VAL A 132 -1.67 -11.47 -6.95
N GLY A 133 -1.12 -10.65 -6.06
CA GLY A 133 -1.76 -10.21 -4.83
C GLY A 133 -1.85 -11.33 -3.79
N TRP A 134 -0.77 -12.10 -3.65
CA TRP A 134 -0.62 -13.11 -2.61
C TRP A 134 0.05 -12.49 -1.38
N ARG A 135 -0.64 -12.50 -0.24
CA ARG A 135 -0.19 -11.87 1.01
C ARG A 135 0.23 -10.42 0.83
N THR A 136 -0.66 -9.59 0.28
CA THR A 136 -0.30 -8.26 -0.22
C THR A 136 0.42 -7.37 0.79
N ARG A 137 0.15 -7.55 2.10
CA ARG A 137 0.84 -6.80 3.18
C ARG A 137 2.31 -7.19 3.36
N THR A 138 2.64 -8.48 3.30
CA THR A 138 4.05 -8.92 3.38
C THR A 138 4.72 -8.75 2.03
N ALA A 139 3.99 -9.00 0.95
CA ALA A 139 4.46 -8.81 -0.42
C ALA A 139 4.89 -7.36 -0.67
N SER A 140 4.10 -6.37 -0.24
CA SER A 140 4.44 -4.96 -0.44
C SER A 140 5.70 -4.54 0.33
N LEU A 141 5.88 -5.01 1.57
CA LEU A 141 7.12 -4.78 2.32
C LEU A 141 8.33 -5.40 1.64
N LEU A 142 8.24 -6.68 1.29
CA LEU A 142 9.35 -7.37 0.61
C LEU A 142 9.63 -6.73 -0.75
N PHE A 143 8.60 -6.26 -1.45
CA PHE A 143 8.74 -5.60 -2.75
C PHE A 143 9.48 -4.28 -2.61
N MET A 144 9.11 -3.46 -1.61
CA MET A 144 9.85 -2.27 -1.24
C MET A 144 11.32 -2.60 -0.93
N ILE A 145 11.59 -3.63 -0.12
CA ILE A 145 12.95 -4.08 0.17
C ILE A 145 13.70 -4.44 -1.11
N GLY A 146 13.07 -5.18 -2.03
CA GLY A 146 13.66 -5.56 -3.32
C GLY A 146 13.99 -4.35 -4.20
N VAL A 147 13.04 -3.43 -4.38
CA VAL A 147 13.24 -2.21 -5.18
C VAL A 147 14.37 -1.35 -4.59
N LEU A 148 14.30 -1.04 -3.30
CA LEU A 148 15.33 -0.24 -2.61
C LEU A 148 16.69 -0.91 -2.71
N THR A 149 16.74 -2.24 -2.60
CA THR A 149 18.00 -3.00 -2.66
C THR A 149 18.72 -2.82 -3.98
N LEU A 150 18.05 -3.01 -5.11
CA LEU A 150 18.69 -2.89 -6.42
C LEU A 150 18.95 -1.43 -6.80
N GLN A 151 17.97 -0.55 -6.61
CA GLN A 151 18.12 0.84 -7.02
C GLN A 151 19.15 1.60 -6.17
N ASN A 152 19.21 1.39 -4.85
CA ASN A 152 20.24 2.02 -4.01
C ASN A 152 21.64 1.42 -4.23
N ARG A 153 21.73 0.20 -4.78
CA ARG A 153 23.03 -0.41 -5.12
C ARG A 153 23.68 0.28 -6.32
N SER A 154 22.89 0.70 -7.32
CA SER A 154 23.37 1.30 -8.57
C SER A 154 22.52 2.51 -8.95
N VAL A 155 22.61 3.58 -8.13
CA VAL A 155 21.76 4.78 -8.27
C VAL A 155 21.91 5.50 -9.61
N PHE A 156 23.09 5.40 -10.24
CA PHE A 156 23.38 6.10 -11.50
C PHE A 156 22.84 5.39 -12.75
N GLU A 157 22.38 4.14 -12.60
CA GLU A 157 21.78 3.38 -13.69
C GLU A 157 20.30 3.72 -13.90
N GLY A 158 19.66 4.31 -12.87
CA GLY A 158 18.24 4.61 -12.89
C GLY A 158 17.91 5.97 -13.53
N ASP A 159 16.68 6.08 -14.03
CA ASP A 159 16.13 7.32 -14.55
C ASP A 159 14.97 7.88 -13.68
N GLY A 160 14.30 8.93 -14.17
CA GLY A 160 13.17 9.55 -13.46
C GLY A 160 12.03 8.57 -13.17
N GLY A 161 11.76 7.62 -14.06
CA GLY A 161 10.78 6.56 -13.90
C GLY A 161 11.13 5.58 -12.78
N ASP A 162 12.41 5.23 -12.63
CA ASP A 162 12.88 4.38 -11.54
C ASP A 162 12.64 5.02 -10.17
N ASN A 163 12.83 6.34 -10.07
CA ASN A 163 12.51 7.09 -8.86
C ASN A 163 11.01 7.02 -8.53
N VAL A 164 10.12 7.05 -9.54
CA VAL A 164 8.69 6.85 -9.31
C VAL A 164 8.42 5.45 -8.76
N VAL A 165 9.04 4.41 -9.32
CA VAL A 165 8.92 3.04 -8.80
C VAL A 165 9.42 2.95 -7.35
N HIS A 166 10.54 3.61 -7.03
CA HIS A 166 11.11 3.69 -5.69
C HIS A 166 10.09 4.21 -4.66
N ILE A 167 9.54 5.38 -4.95
CA ILE A 167 8.60 6.07 -4.08
C ILE A 167 7.28 5.27 -4.00
N MET A 168 6.80 4.76 -5.13
CA MET A 168 5.56 4.01 -5.16
C MET A 168 5.66 2.68 -4.40
N ALA A 169 6.82 2.03 -4.40
CA ALA A 169 7.07 0.83 -3.60
C ALA A 169 6.90 1.10 -2.10
N ILE A 170 7.33 2.28 -1.63
CA ILE A 170 7.13 2.73 -0.25
C ILE A 170 5.64 3.03 0.00
N TYR A 171 4.99 3.78 -0.88
CA TYR A 171 3.56 4.13 -0.72
C TYR A 171 2.65 2.89 -0.69
N LEU A 172 2.96 1.87 -1.51
CA LEU A 172 2.22 0.62 -1.55
C LEU A 172 2.16 -0.09 -0.20
N LEU A 173 3.15 0.09 0.68
CA LEU A 173 3.16 -0.43 2.05
C LEU A 173 1.94 0.03 2.87
N PHE A 174 1.52 1.27 2.64
CA PHE A 174 0.41 1.92 3.36
C PHE A 174 -0.93 1.74 2.64
N THR A 175 -0.94 1.16 1.43
CA THR A 175 -2.17 0.92 0.67
C THR A 175 -2.80 -0.44 1.00
N ARG A 176 -4.14 -0.48 1.06
CA ARG A 176 -4.90 -1.75 1.10
C ARG A 176 -5.11 -2.31 -0.31
N CYS A 177 -4.04 -2.48 -1.08
CA CYS A 177 -4.11 -2.90 -2.49
C CYS A 177 -4.53 -4.36 -2.73
N GLY A 178 -4.77 -5.15 -1.68
CA GLY A 178 -5.20 -6.55 -1.77
C GLY A 178 -6.70 -6.80 -1.68
N GLN A 179 -7.56 -5.77 -1.73
CA GLN A 179 -9.01 -5.93 -1.54
C GLN A 179 -9.75 -6.44 -2.78
N VAL A 180 -9.23 -6.15 -3.98
CA VAL A 180 -9.80 -6.58 -5.26
C VAL A 180 -8.68 -7.08 -6.19
N TRP A 181 -9.07 -7.93 -7.14
CA TRP A 181 -8.17 -8.55 -8.13
C TRP A 181 -6.89 -9.16 -7.51
N SER A 182 -7.03 -9.86 -6.38
CA SER A 182 -5.92 -10.48 -5.65
C SER A 182 -6.29 -11.90 -5.21
N LEU A 183 -5.29 -12.76 -5.04
CA LEU A 183 -5.50 -14.06 -4.41
C LEU A 183 -5.98 -13.92 -2.96
N ASP A 184 -5.55 -12.88 -2.26
CA ASP A 184 -6.01 -12.58 -0.90
C ASP A 184 -7.52 -12.27 -0.85
N ALA A 185 -8.04 -11.49 -1.81
CA ALA A 185 -9.46 -11.20 -1.92
C ALA A 185 -10.27 -12.46 -2.27
N ARG A 186 -9.73 -13.31 -3.17
CA ARG A 186 -10.33 -14.60 -3.51
C ARG A 186 -10.36 -15.55 -2.31
N ARG A 187 -9.30 -15.58 -1.50
CA ARG A 187 -9.23 -16.35 -0.26
C ARG A 187 -10.23 -15.83 0.78
N ALA A 188 -10.30 -14.51 0.96
CA ALA A 188 -11.22 -13.87 1.90
C ALA A 188 -12.70 -14.14 1.55
N ARG A 189 -13.05 -14.32 0.27
CA ARG A 189 -14.41 -14.70 -0.15
C ARG A 189 -14.76 -16.17 0.10
N ARG A 190 -13.76 -17.05 0.26
CA ARG A 190 -13.95 -18.51 0.31
C ARG A 190 -13.87 -19.11 1.71
N SER A 191 -13.19 -18.45 2.65
CA SER A 191 -13.06 -18.97 4.03
C SER A 191 -14.10 -18.34 4.97
N PRO A 192 -14.84 -19.15 5.76
CA PRO A 192 -15.65 -18.64 6.86
C PRO A 192 -14.77 -17.97 7.93
N ASP A 193 -15.27 -16.93 8.60
CA ASP A 193 -14.49 -16.06 9.52
C ASP A 193 -13.68 -16.82 10.58
N ARG A 194 -14.15 -18.00 11.04
CA ARG A 194 -13.46 -18.82 12.03
C ARG A 194 -12.14 -19.43 11.55
N ASP A 195 -12.03 -19.77 10.27
CA ASP A 195 -10.78 -20.28 9.67
C ASP A 195 -9.85 -19.16 9.22
N ARG A 196 -10.37 -17.94 9.07
CA ARG A 196 -9.62 -16.74 8.70
C ARG A 196 -8.62 -16.30 9.78
N ASP A 197 -8.98 -16.50 11.06
CA ASP A 197 -8.12 -16.18 12.20
C ASP A 197 -7.06 -17.26 12.48
N ARG A 198 -7.15 -18.43 11.83
CA ARG A 198 -6.16 -19.52 11.89
C ARG A 198 -5.35 -19.55 10.61
N ASP A 199 -4.50 -18.55 10.44
CA ASP A 199 -3.69 -18.39 9.25
C ASP A 199 -2.22 -18.83 9.45
N PRO A 200 -1.92 -20.15 9.45
CA PRO A 200 -0.61 -20.68 9.82
C PRO A 200 0.50 -20.25 8.86
N VAL A 201 0.19 -20.17 7.56
CA VAL A 201 1.15 -19.73 6.54
C VAL A 201 1.51 -18.26 6.76
N GLY A 202 0.55 -17.43 7.14
CA GLY A 202 0.81 -16.02 7.46
C GLY A 202 1.73 -15.90 8.66
N VAL A 203 1.42 -16.62 9.74
CA VAL A 203 2.27 -16.69 10.94
C VAL A 203 3.66 -17.19 10.60
N GLY A 204 3.79 -18.25 9.80
CA GLY A 204 5.08 -18.80 9.37
C GLY A 204 5.93 -17.78 8.61
N VAL A 205 5.34 -17.03 7.66
CA VAL A 205 6.05 -15.96 6.94
C VAL A 205 6.52 -14.86 7.88
N TRP A 206 5.69 -14.47 8.86
CA TRP A 206 6.05 -13.44 9.84
C TRP A 206 7.13 -13.89 10.83
N VAL A 207 7.08 -15.15 11.28
CA VAL A 207 8.11 -15.75 12.14
C VAL A 207 9.43 -15.84 11.38
N PHE A 208 9.39 -16.27 10.12
CA PHE A 208 10.57 -16.29 9.26
C PHE A 208 11.15 -14.88 9.07
N PHE A 209 10.31 -13.89 8.75
CA PHE A 209 10.75 -12.50 8.62
C PHE A 209 11.35 -11.97 9.94
N ALA A 210 10.74 -12.27 11.09
CA ALA A 210 11.26 -11.90 12.40
C ALA A 210 12.61 -12.56 12.71
N ALA A 211 12.78 -13.84 12.35
CA ALA A 211 14.04 -14.56 12.52
C ALA A 211 15.16 -13.95 11.67
N VAL A 212 14.87 -13.66 10.39
CA VAL A 212 15.82 -12.97 9.49
C VAL A 212 16.15 -11.58 10.03
N LEU A 213 15.14 -10.79 10.43
CA LEU A 213 15.36 -9.45 10.96
C LEU A 213 16.21 -9.47 12.25
N THR A 214 15.97 -10.44 13.14
CA THR A 214 16.78 -10.65 14.35
C THR A 214 18.22 -10.97 13.99
N LEU A 215 18.44 -11.93 13.09
CA LEU A 215 19.77 -12.31 12.63
C LEU A 215 20.53 -11.11 12.06
N VAL A 216 19.92 -10.36 11.14
CA VAL A 216 20.54 -9.20 10.48
C VAL A 216 20.82 -8.08 11.48
N THR A 217 19.94 -7.88 12.47
CA THR A 217 20.16 -6.90 13.55
C THR A 217 21.35 -7.30 14.42
N VAL A 218 21.45 -8.57 14.81
CA VAL A 218 22.58 -9.09 15.61
C VAL A 218 23.90 -9.03 14.84
N LEU A 219 23.87 -9.30 13.54
CA LEU A 219 25.04 -9.19 12.67
C LEU A 219 25.47 -7.75 12.37
N GLY A 220 24.76 -6.73 12.88
CA GLY A 220 25.09 -5.33 12.65
C GLY A 220 24.95 -4.88 11.19
N LYS A 221 24.17 -5.60 10.39
CA LYS A 221 23.98 -5.34 8.95
C LYS A 221 22.92 -4.29 8.65
N LEU A 222 22.15 -3.88 9.65
CA LEU A 222 21.12 -2.84 9.57
C LEU A 222 21.58 -1.60 10.32
N SER A 223 21.39 -0.43 9.69
CA SER A 223 21.51 0.83 10.42
C SER A 223 20.35 0.98 11.41
N THR A 224 20.55 1.81 12.45
CA THR A 224 19.54 2.04 13.49
C THR A 224 18.21 2.52 12.91
N GLY A 225 18.23 3.42 11.92
CA GLY A 225 17.02 3.94 11.27
C GLY A 225 16.19 2.86 10.60
N TRP A 226 16.81 2.06 9.73
CA TRP A 226 16.12 0.98 9.02
C TRP A 226 15.71 -0.16 9.96
N GLY A 227 16.53 -0.45 10.98
CA GLY A 227 16.18 -1.37 12.05
C GLY A 227 14.87 -0.97 12.75
N LEU A 228 14.74 0.30 13.16
CA LEU A 228 13.52 0.83 13.79
C LEU A 228 12.30 0.71 12.88
N ILE A 229 12.44 0.98 11.58
CA ILE A 229 11.34 0.86 10.61
C ILE A 229 10.86 -0.58 10.51
N PHE A 230 11.76 -1.55 10.31
CA PHE A 230 11.37 -2.96 10.14
C PHE A 230 10.85 -3.58 11.43
N TRP A 231 11.47 -3.29 12.57
CA TRP A 231 10.98 -3.74 13.88
C TRP A 231 9.64 -3.10 14.24
N GLY A 232 9.46 -1.81 13.94
CA GLY A 232 8.20 -1.11 14.11
C GLY A 232 7.08 -1.71 13.27
N PHE A 233 7.37 -2.03 11.99
CA PHE A 233 6.42 -2.71 11.12
C PHE A 233 6.03 -4.09 11.67
N LEU A 234 7.01 -4.88 12.10
CA LEU A 234 6.77 -6.18 12.74
C LEU A 234 5.91 -6.04 14.00
N ALA A 235 6.21 -5.07 14.86
CA ALA A 235 5.47 -4.82 16.10
C ALA A 235 4.01 -4.41 15.83
N VAL A 236 3.76 -3.51 14.87
CA VAL A 236 2.41 -3.10 14.46
C VAL A 236 1.62 -4.31 13.95
N HIS A 237 2.24 -5.16 13.14
CA HIS A 237 1.61 -6.36 12.62
C HIS A 237 1.36 -7.43 13.68
N ALA A 238 2.29 -7.62 14.61
CA ALA A 238 2.12 -8.50 15.76
C ALA A 238 0.97 -8.04 16.66
N ALA A 239 0.89 -6.73 16.94
CA ALA A 239 -0.23 -6.14 17.69
C ALA A 239 -1.56 -6.33 16.96
N TRP A 240 -1.59 -6.12 15.64
CA TRP A 240 -2.79 -6.34 14.83
C TRP A 240 -3.26 -7.80 14.83
N TRP A 241 -2.31 -8.73 14.74
CA TRP A 241 -2.59 -10.16 14.82
C TRP A 241 -3.08 -10.55 16.22
N LEU A 242 -2.45 -10.04 17.28
CA LEU A 242 -2.84 -10.29 18.68
C LEU A 242 -4.27 -9.84 18.94
N VAL A 243 -4.63 -8.63 18.51
CA VAL A 243 -5.99 -8.12 18.68
C VAL A 243 -6.99 -9.00 17.93
N ARG A 244 -6.71 -9.38 16.67
CA ARG A 244 -7.59 -10.29 15.93
C ARG A 244 -7.74 -11.65 16.58
N ARG A 245 -6.67 -12.18 17.18
CA ARG A 245 -6.66 -13.50 17.81
C ARG A 245 -7.44 -13.55 19.11
N TYR A 246 -7.34 -12.51 19.94
CA TYR A 246 -7.88 -12.50 21.31
C TYR A 246 -9.16 -11.68 21.49
N VAL A 247 -9.56 -10.88 20.50
CA VAL A 247 -10.81 -10.11 20.50
C VAL A 247 -11.77 -10.71 19.46
N PRO A 248 -12.82 -11.46 19.84
CA PRO A 248 -13.80 -11.98 18.90
C PRO A 248 -14.61 -10.87 18.21
N GLU A 249 -15.00 -11.07 16.95
CA GLU A 249 -15.98 -10.20 16.30
C GLU A 249 -17.36 -10.37 16.93
N ARG A 250 -18.14 -9.29 17.04
CA ARG A 250 -19.52 -9.37 17.53
C ARG A 250 -20.31 -10.28 16.58
N PRO A 251 -21.00 -11.33 17.07
CA PRO A 251 -22.04 -11.95 16.27
C PRO A 251 -23.11 -10.90 16.00
N ALA A 252 -23.43 -10.67 14.72
CA ALA A 252 -24.61 -9.91 14.34
C ALA A 252 -25.84 -10.63 14.92
N ALA A 253 -26.44 -10.05 15.96
CA ALA A 253 -27.73 -10.40 16.55
C ALA A 253 -27.90 -11.87 17.03
N ARG A 254 -27.54 -12.14 18.30
CA ARG A 254 -28.42 -12.82 19.28
C ARG A 254 -27.77 -12.81 20.67
N SER A 255 -28.60 -12.57 21.69
CA SER A 255 -28.26 -12.43 23.12
C SER A 255 -27.60 -11.10 23.54
N ALA A 256 -28.46 -10.11 23.74
CA ALA A 256 -28.17 -8.97 24.61
C ALA A 256 -28.31 -9.43 26.07
N SER A 257 -27.22 -9.83 26.71
CA SER A 257 -27.10 -9.92 28.19
C SER A 257 -25.73 -10.44 28.64
N VAL A 258 -24.61 -9.85 28.21
CA VAL A 258 -23.31 -10.12 28.87
C VAL A 258 -22.48 -8.83 28.98
N GLU A 259 -22.26 -8.46 30.24
CA GLU A 259 -21.27 -7.58 30.88
C GLU A 259 -20.34 -6.69 30.03
N GLY A 260 -20.22 -5.43 30.48
CA GLY A 260 -19.54 -4.30 29.82
C GLY A 260 -18.08 -4.47 29.40
N GLY A 261 -17.42 -5.59 29.73
CA GLY A 261 -16.08 -5.93 29.25
C GLY A 261 -16.03 -6.36 27.77
N GLY A 262 -17.07 -7.01 27.25
CA GLY A 262 -17.15 -7.44 25.84
C GLY A 262 -17.40 -6.29 24.86
N ARG A 263 -18.07 -5.23 25.33
CA ARG A 263 -18.45 -4.06 24.52
C ARG A 263 -17.23 -3.27 24.06
N ARG A 264 -16.30 -2.98 24.99
CA ARG A 264 -15.04 -2.26 24.77
C ARG A 264 -14.06 -3.01 23.86
N ARG A 265 -14.04 -4.35 23.93
CA ARG A 265 -13.15 -5.19 23.11
C ARG A 265 -13.56 -5.15 21.64
N GLY A 266 -14.85 -5.27 21.32
CA GLY A 266 -15.35 -5.14 19.94
C GLY A 266 -15.04 -3.77 19.31
N GLU A 267 -15.08 -2.70 20.12
CA GLU A 267 -14.74 -1.34 19.70
C GLU A 267 -13.26 -1.21 19.26
N LEU A 268 -12.34 -1.93 19.90
CA LEU A 268 -10.92 -1.91 19.50
C LEU A 268 -10.70 -2.43 18.07
N ARG A 269 -11.35 -3.54 17.68
CA ARG A 269 -11.25 -4.05 16.30
C ARG A 269 -11.81 -3.07 15.30
N THR A 270 -12.91 -2.41 15.63
CA THR A 270 -13.52 -1.35 14.80
C THR A 270 -12.57 -0.16 14.64
N VAL A 271 -12.01 0.35 15.74
CA VAL A 271 -11.05 1.47 15.71
C VAL A 271 -9.82 1.11 14.87
N MET A 272 -9.25 -0.08 15.04
CA MET A 272 -8.13 -0.53 14.22
C MET A 272 -8.53 -0.60 12.74
N ALA A 273 -9.69 -1.19 12.41
CA ALA A 273 -10.17 -1.24 11.04
C ALA A 273 -10.29 0.16 10.41
N MET A 274 -10.85 1.12 11.15
CA MET A 274 -10.95 2.54 10.78
C MET A 274 -9.58 3.17 10.58
N VAL A 275 -8.64 3.01 11.53
CA VAL A 275 -7.27 3.54 11.43
C VAL A 275 -6.62 3.07 10.15
N GLY A 276 -6.69 1.77 9.83
CA GLY A 276 -6.08 1.29 8.59
C GLY A 276 -6.84 1.69 7.33
N ASN A 277 -8.13 2.08 7.39
CA ASN A 277 -8.82 2.70 6.25
C ASN A 277 -8.34 4.15 6.06
N VAL A 278 -8.17 4.90 7.14
CA VAL A 278 -7.62 6.27 7.13
C VAL A 278 -6.19 6.28 6.57
N VAL A 279 -5.32 5.38 7.04
CA VAL A 279 -3.95 5.24 6.52
C VAL A 279 -3.95 4.96 5.02
N HIS A 280 -4.83 4.07 4.56
CA HIS A 280 -4.96 3.78 3.14
C HIS A 280 -5.48 4.97 2.33
N ALA A 281 -6.49 5.68 2.82
CA ALA A 281 -7.01 6.87 2.15
C ALA A 281 -5.96 7.98 2.07
N GLY A 282 -5.20 8.18 3.15
CA GLY A 282 -4.07 9.11 3.19
C GLY A 282 -2.99 8.73 2.16
N ALA A 283 -2.61 7.44 2.11
CA ALA A 283 -1.65 6.96 1.11
C ALA A 283 -2.14 7.17 -0.33
N MET A 284 -3.41 6.88 -0.62
CA MET A 284 -4.00 7.14 -1.93
C MET A 284 -4.00 8.63 -2.28
N PHE A 285 -4.26 9.51 -1.32
CA PHE A 285 -4.23 10.96 -1.51
C PHE A 285 -2.81 11.45 -1.80
N VAL A 286 -1.81 10.97 -1.05
CA VAL A 286 -0.39 11.27 -1.30
C VAL A 286 0.02 10.82 -2.70
N ILE A 287 -0.38 9.61 -3.12
CA ILE A 287 -0.11 9.12 -4.49
C ILE A 287 -0.67 10.07 -5.55
N VAL A 288 -1.91 10.55 -5.37
CA VAL A 288 -2.54 11.49 -6.33
C VAL A 288 -1.76 12.81 -6.37
N ILE A 289 -1.41 13.37 -5.21
CA ILE A 289 -0.61 14.60 -5.13
C ILE A 289 0.74 14.40 -5.84
N GLU A 290 1.44 13.32 -5.53
CA GLU A 290 2.75 13.01 -6.11
C GLU A 290 2.68 12.94 -7.64
N VAL A 291 1.70 12.21 -8.18
CA VAL A 291 1.48 12.11 -9.63
C VAL A 291 1.21 13.49 -10.23
N CYS A 292 0.32 14.28 -9.63
CA CYS A 292 0.06 15.64 -10.09
C CYS A 292 1.34 16.49 -10.10
N LEU A 293 2.12 16.47 -9.02
CA LEU A 293 3.37 17.22 -8.91
C LEU A 293 4.40 16.81 -9.96
N ILE A 294 4.63 15.49 -10.14
CA ILE A 294 5.58 14.98 -11.14
C ILE A 294 5.20 15.47 -12.55
N TYR A 295 3.94 15.31 -12.96
CA TYR A 295 3.53 15.71 -14.30
C TYR A 295 3.47 17.24 -14.48
N SER A 296 3.01 17.98 -13.47
CA SER A 296 2.98 19.44 -13.52
C SER A 296 4.38 20.04 -13.58
N THR A 297 5.31 19.58 -12.74
CA THR A 297 6.70 20.06 -12.74
C THR A 297 7.40 19.70 -14.05
N ALA A 298 7.28 18.46 -14.51
CA ALA A 298 7.84 18.04 -15.79
C ALA A 298 7.27 18.86 -16.96
N GLY A 299 5.96 19.14 -16.96
CA GLY A 299 5.32 20.00 -17.96
C GLY A 299 5.85 21.44 -17.91
N TRP A 300 5.96 22.02 -16.72
CA TRP A 300 6.47 23.38 -16.54
C TRP A 300 7.92 23.52 -17.04
N TYR A 301 8.79 22.55 -16.69
CA TYR A 301 10.16 22.51 -17.18
C TYR A 301 10.25 22.45 -18.70
N LYS A 302 9.38 21.65 -19.35
CA LYS A 302 9.32 21.57 -20.80
C LYS A 302 8.91 22.89 -21.43
N ILE A 303 7.88 23.56 -20.91
CA ILE A 303 7.40 24.86 -21.43
C ILE A 303 8.48 25.95 -21.33
N THR A 304 9.30 25.94 -20.28
CA THR A 304 10.39 26.92 -20.12
C THR A 304 11.63 26.63 -20.97
N GLY A 305 11.78 25.41 -21.50
CA GLY A 305 12.98 25.00 -22.23
C GLY A 305 12.96 25.45 -23.68
N SER A 306 13.99 26.20 -24.12
CA SER A 306 14.12 26.64 -25.52
C SER A 306 14.01 25.49 -26.51
N ARG A 307 14.56 24.31 -26.16
CA ARG A 307 14.51 23.07 -26.96
C ARG A 307 13.08 22.58 -27.28
N TRP A 308 12.12 22.85 -26.41
CA TRP A 308 10.72 22.49 -26.65
C TRP A 308 10.00 23.57 -27.47
N GLY A 309 10.38 24.84 -27.29
CA GLY A 309 9.85 25.95 -28.08
C GLY A 309 10.34 25.96 -29.53
N ASP A 310 11.58 25.54 -29.77
CA ASP A 310 12.19 25.45 -31.11
C ASP A 310 12.00 24.06 -31.78
N GLY A 311 11.26 23.13 -31.15
CA GLY A 311 10.96 21.81 -31.70
C GLY A 311 12.12 20.78 -31.64
N THR A 312 13.33 21.22 -31.30
CA THR A 312 14.52 20.35 -31.34
C THR A 312 14.49 19.22 -30.31
N ALA A 313 13.74 19.38 -29.21
CA ALA A 313 13.55 18.36 -28.17
C ALA A 313 12.93 17.07 -28.69
N LEU A 314 12.06 17.15 -29.72
CA LEU A 314 11.47 15.98 -30.36
C LEU A 314 12.29 15.52 -31.56
N TYR A 315 12.93 16.45 -32.26
CA TYR A 315 13.72 16.16 -33.45
C TYR A 315 14.85 15.16 -33.18
N TYR A 316 15.68 15.40 -32.16
CA TYR A 316 16.86 14.55 -31.91
C TYR A 316 16.51 13.10 -31.53
N PRO A 317 15.60 12.81 -30.57
CA PRO A 317 15.26 11.43 -30.23
C PRO A 317 14.62 10.66 -31.39
N LEU A 318 13.80 11.33 -32.23
CA LEU A 318 13.18 10.71 -33.41
C LEU A 318 14.15 10.40 -34.55
N HIS A 319 15.42 10.83 -34.44
CA HIS A 319 16.48 10.50 -35.39
C HIS A 319 17.53 9.55 -34.80
N LEU A 320 17.36 9.12 -33.55
CA LEU A 320 18.17 8.05 -32.97
C LEU A 320 17.59 6.70 -33.36
N THR A 321 18.43 5.82 -33.90
CA THR A 321 18.05 4.45 -34.28
C THR A 321 17.50 3.65 -33.10
N ASP A 322 17.94 3.97 -31.88
CA ASP A 322 17.53 3.28 -30.65
C ASP A 322 16.12 3.68 -30.18
N PHE A 323 15.60 4.83 -30.62
CA PHE A 323 14.29 5.37 -30.22
C PHE A 323 13.30 5.45 -31.37
N THR A 324 13.56 4.76 -32.48
CA THR A 324 12.74 4.77 -33.70
C THR A 324 12.22 3.36 -34.05
N PRO A 325 11.32 2.77 -33.24
CA PRO A 325 10.75 1.46 -33.55
C PRO A 325 9.93 1.46 -34.85
N TRP A 326 9.45 2.63 -35.29
CA TRP A 326 8.78 2.83 -36.58
C TRP A 326 9.44 3.98 -37.37
N PRO A 327 10.55 3.71 -38.07
CA PRO A 327 11.38 4.75 -38.71
C PRO A 327 10.60 5.64 -39.68
N THR A 328 9.65 5.07 -40.42
CA THR A 328 8.82 5.80 -41.39
C THR A 328 7.90 6.82 -40.72
N LEU A 329 7.32 6.48 -39.57
CA LEU A 329 6.46 7.38 -38.80
C LEU A 329 7.30 8.48 -38.11
N SER A 330 8.47 8.12 -37.59
CA SER A 330 9.40 9.08 -36.99
C SER A 330 9.90 10.11 -38.00
N HIS A 331 10.25 9.69 -39.22
CA HIS A 331 10.63 10.61 -40.30
C HIS A 331 9.48 11.52 -40.73
N ALA A 332 8.25 10.99 -40.83
CA ALA A 332 7.08 11.80 -41.16
C ALA A 332 6.83 12.89 -40.11
N LEU A 333 6.85 12.54 -38.82
CA LEU A 333 6.68 13.50 -37.72
C LEU A 333 7.85 14.49 -37.61
N GLY A 334 9.08 14.02 -37.83
CA GLY A 334 10.29 14.86 -37.79
C GLY A 334 10.35 15.89 -38.93
N SER A 335 9.79 15.57 -40.10
CA SER A 335 9.75 16.48 -41.25
C SER A 335 8.80 17.68 -41.06
N SER A 336 7.84 17.59 -40.14
CA SER A 336 6.84 18.64 -39.86
C SER A 336 7.20 19.50 -38.63
N ALA A 337 8.31 19.22 -37.96
CA ALA A 337 8.69 19.83 -36.68
C ALA A 337 9.72 20.97 -36.81
N VAL A 338 10.03 21.41 -38.03
CA VAL A 338 10.96 22.52 -38.35
C VAL A 338 10.21 23.63 -39.07
#